data_AF-A0A7W1ZJ75-F1
#
_entry.id   AF-A0A7W1ZJ75-F1
#
_cell.length_a   1.000
_cell.length_b   1.000
_cell.length_c   1.000
_cell.angle_alpha   90.00
_cell.angle_beta   90.00
_cell.angle_gamma   90.00
#
_symmetry.space_group_name_H-M   'P 1'
#
loop_
_entity.id
_entity.type
_entity.pdbx_description
1 polymer ?
#
loop_
_entity_poly.entity_id
_entity_poly.type
_entity_poly.pdbx_seq_one_letter_code
_entity_poly.pdbx_strand_id
1 'polypeptide(L)'
;MEVAIEKLAVISFLLIGVSHIFQPKVWVSFFIGIREKGEVGAFINAFIHFPLGALIVAFHNVWHGIPMILTLMGYGLLLKGFINFVFPKLGLKTLEQVSHEKSWEFVVAGFFSVGVALLFLYSLLNR
;
A
#
# COMPACT_ATOMS: atom_id res chain seq x y z
N MET A 1 17.62 -6.49 10.01
CA MET A 1 16.45 -5.59 10.09
C MET A 1 15.18 -6.21 9.50
N GLU A 2 15.31 -7.26 8.67
CA GLU A 2 14.21 -7.93 7.98
C GLU A 2 13.03 -8.30 8.88
N VAL A 3 13.25 -8.99 10.00
CA VAL A 3 12.19 -9.33 10.97
C VAL A 3 11.43 -8.10 11.49
N ALA A 4 12.12 -6.98 11.71
CA ALA A 4 11.47 -5.75 12.16
C ALA A 4 10.60 -5.14 11.06
N ILE A 5 11.05 -5.19 9.80
CA ILE A 5 10.27 -4.76 8.64
C ILE A 5 9.05 -5.65 8.42
N GLU A 6 9.18 -6.97 8.60
CA GLU A 6 8.04 -7.90 8.53
C GLU A 6 7.01 -7.62 9.62
N LYS A 7 7.45 -7.39 10.87
CA LYS A 7 6.55 -7.00 11.97
C LYS A 7 5.85 -5.67 11.67
N LEU A 8 6.56 -4.68 11.15
CA LEU A 8 5.98 -3.41 10.73
C LEU A 8 4.96 -3.61 9.60
N ALA A 9 5.25 -4.48 8.64
CA ALA A 9 4.35 -4.84 7.56
C ALA A 9 3.08 -5.49 8.09
N VAL A 10 3.17 -6.46 9.01
CA VAL A 10 2.00 -7.07 9.66
C VAL A 10 1.11 -6.00 10.29
N ILE A 11 1.69 -5.11 11.11
CA ILE A 11 0.94 -4.04 11.78
C ILE A 11 0.27 -3.12 10.75
N SER A 12 1.01 -2.69 9.74
CA SER A 12 0.55 -1.74 8.73
C SER A 12 -0.56 -2.35 7.86
N PHE A 13 -0.35 -3.54 7.30
CA PHE A 13 -1.32 -4.22 6.45
C PHE A 13 -2.57 -4.63 7.22
N LEU A 14 -2.45 -5.01 8.50
CA LEU A 14 -3.61 -5.31 9.33
C LEU A 14 -4.44 -4.06 9.59
N LEU A 15 -3.82 -2.96 10.05
CA LEU A 15 -4.52 -1.71 10.32
C LEU A 15 -5.17 -1.13 9.07
N ILE A 16 -4.41 -1.01 7.97
CA ILE A 16 -4.91 -0.50 6.70
C ILE A 16 -6.01 -1.41 6.16
N GLY A 17 -5.83 -2.73 6.20
CA GLY A 17 -6.80 -3.70 5.71
C GLY A 17 -8.13 -3.65 6.47
N VAL A 18 -8.08 -3.64 7.79
CA VAL A 18 -9.27 -3.46 8.66
C VAL A 18 -9.95 -2.12 8.34
N SER A 19 -9.19 -1.02 8.23
CA SER A 19 -9.78 0.28 7.90
C SER A 19 -10.45 0.30 6.52
N HIS A 20 -9.90 -0.42 5.54
CA HIS A 20 -10.47 -0.54 4.20
C HIS A 20 -11.79 -1.33 4.20
N ILE A 21 -11.87 -2.38 5.03
CA ILE A 21 -13.09 -3.19 5.20
C ILE A 21 -14.20 -2.39 5.87
N PHE A 22 -13.89 -1.72 6.98
CA PHE A 22 -14.90 -1.05 7.81
C PHE A 22 -15.21 0.39 7.40
N GLN A 23 -14.28 1.07 6.72
CA GLN A 23 -14.42 2.47 6.31
C GLN A 23 -14.16 2.71 4.80
N PRO A 24 -14.71 1.89 3.88
CA PRO A 24 -14.39 1.99 2.46
C PRO A 24 -14.78 3.34 1.85
N LYS A 25 -15.91 3.92 2.26
CA LYS A 25 -16.37 5.23 1.77
C LYS A 25 -15.47 6.39 2.21
N VAL A 26 -14.85 6.27 3.39
CA VAL A 26 -13.89 7.27 3.88
C VAL A 26 -12.63 7.23 3.02
N TRP A 27 -12.13 6.03 2.69
CA TRP A 27 -11.00 5.87 1.77
C TRP A 27 -11.29 6.41 0.37
N VAL A 28 -12.48 6.14 -0.18
CA VAL A 28 -12.91 6.77 -1.45
C VAL A 28 -12.87 8.29 -1.34
N SER A 29 -13.47 8.87 -0.28
CA SER A 29 -13.51 10.32 -0.08
C SER A 29 -12.11 10.92 0.06
N PHE A 30 -11.22 10.21 0.77
CA PHE A 30 -9.82 10.59 0.92
C PHE A 30 -9.09 10.66 -0.44
N PHE A 31 -9.21 9.62 -1.27
CA PHE A 31 -8.56 9.59 -2.58
C PHE A 31 -9.18 10.56 -3.59
N ILE A 32 -10.49 10.81 -3.51
CA ILE A 32 -11.15 11.89 -4.27
C ILE A 32 -10.59 13.25 -3.85
N GLY A 33 -10.49 13.52 -2.55
CA GLY A 33 -9.91 14.78 -2.04
C GLY A 33 -8.43 14.96 -2.40
N ILE A 34 -7.67 13.87 -2.54
CA ILE A 34 -6.31 13.91 -3.10
C ILE A 34 -6.37 14.26 -4.60
N ARG A 35 -7.21 13.58 -5.38
CA ARG A 35 -7.37 13.80 -6.82
C ARG A 35 -7.69 15.26 -7.15
N GLU A 36 -8.58 15.88 -6.37
CA GLU A 36 -9.00 17.28 -6.57
C GLU A 36 -7.86 18.30 -6.46
N LYS A 37 -6.71 17.91 -5.89
CA LYS A 37 -5.50 18.74 -5.82
C LYS A 37 -4.64 18.69 -7.09
N GLY A 38 -5.07 17.98 -8.14
CA GLY A 38 -4.31 17.87 -9.39
C GLY A 38 -2.92 17.26 -9.16
N GLU A 39 -1.88 17.80 -9.81
CA GLU A 39 -0.52 17.21 -9.73
C GLU A 39 0.05 17.20 -8.30
N VAL A 40 -0.35 18.15 -7.45
CA VAL A 40 -0.01 18.13 -6.02
C VAL A 40 -0.62 16.90 -5.32
N GLY A 41 -1.82 16.49 -5.74
CA GLY A 41 -2.44 15.24 -5.30
C GLY A 41 -1.60 14.01 -5.64
N ALA A 42 -0.98 13.97 -6.82
CA ALA A 42 -0.05 12.90 -7.18
C ALA A 42 1.18 12.85 -6.25
N PHE A 43 1.74 14.01 -5.88
CA PHE A 43 2.84 14.10 -4.91
C PHE A 43 2.41 13.61 -3.52
N ILE A 44 1.24 14.02 -3.04
CA ILE A 44 0.69 13.51 -1.76
C ILE A 44 0.56 11.99 -1.82
N ASN A 45 0.02 11.45 -2.92
CA ASN A 45 -0.10 10.01 -3.12
C ASN A 45 1.28 9.33 -3.17
N ALA A 46 2.29 9.97 -3.75
CA ALA A 46 3.66 9.49 -3.75
C ALA A 46 4.23 9.40 -2.33
N PHE A 47 4.01 10.42 -1.49
CA PHE A 47 4.44 10.42 -0.08
C PHE A 47 3.76 9.33 0.77
N ILE A 48 2.59 8.83 0.37
CA ILE A 48 1.94 7.71 1.04
C ILE A 48 2.66 6.39 0.73
N HIS A 49 3.07 6.18 -0.52
CA HIS A 49 3.59 4.88 -0.99
C HIS A 49 5.12 4.79 -0.89
N PHE A 50 5.82 5.86 -1.26
CA PHE A 50 7.27 5.87 -1.42
C PHE A 50 8.03 5.56 -0.12
N PRO A 51 7.74 6.18 1.03
CA PRO A 51 8.55 5.96 2.24
C PRO A 51 8.51 4.50 2.72
N LEU A 52 7.33 3.86 2.67
CA LEU A 52 7.21 2.46 3.03
C LEU A 52 7.93 1.55 2.02
N GLY A 53 7.78 1.82 0.71
CA GLY A 53 8.51 1.10 -0.32
C GLY A 53 10.02 1.21 -0.17
N ALA A 54 10.53 2.42 0.05
CA ALA A 54 11.95 2.68 0.28
C ALA A 54 12.48 1.99 1.54
N LEU A 55 11.70 2.02 2.63
CA LEU A 55 12.06 1.34 3.87
C LEU A 55 12.15 -0.19 3.67
N ILE A 56 11.19 -0.79 2.96
CA ILE A 56 11.21 -2.23 2.66
C ILE A 56 12.41 -2.56 1.76
N VAL A 57 12.59 -1.85 0.64
CA VAL A 57 13.69 -2.12 -0.30
C VAL A 57 15.06 -1.91 0.34
N ALA A 58 15.23 -0.96 1.26
CA ALA A 58 16.49 -0.74 1.94
C ALA A 58 16.83 -1.83 2.97
N PHE A 59 15.81 -2.43 3.62
CA PHE A 59 16.02 -3.24 4.82
C PHE A 59 15.42 -4.65 4.77
N HIS A 60 14.80 -5.03 3.65
CA HIS A 60 14.15 -6.32 3.45
C HIS A 60 14.26 -6.78 1.97
N ASN A 61 15.32 -7.52 1.65
CA ASN A 61 15.56 -8.13 0.33
C ASN A 61 15.60 -9.65 0.41
N VAL A 62 14.56 -10.24 0.99
CA VAL A 62 14.40 -11.70 1.02
C VAL A 62 13.73 -12.14 -0.28
N TRP A 63 14.36 -13.04 -1.03
CA TRP A 63 13.91 -13.47 -2.38
C TRP A 63 13.45 -14.93 -2.42
N HIS A 64 13.07 -15.49 -1.28
CA HIS A 64 12.57 -16.86 -1.19
C HIS A 64 11.43 -16.97 -0.16
N GLY A 65 10.58 -17.98 -0.33
CA GLY A 65 9.49 -18.29 0.59
C GLY A 65 8.45 -17.17 0.71
N ILE A 66 7.67 -17.22 1.79
CA ILE A 66 6.61 -16.24 2.09
C ILE A 66 7.13 -14.79 2.18
N PRO A 67 8.26 -14.50 2.85
CA PRO A 67 8.75 -13.12 2.98
C PRO A 67 9.06 -12.44 1.63
N MET A 68 9.33 -13.20 0.57
CA MET A 68 9.52 -12.65 -0.79
C MET A 68 8.35 -11.78 -1.26
N ILE A 69 7.13 -12.09 -0.83
CA ILE A 69 5.94 -11.28 -1.17
C ILE A 69 6.13 -9.85 -0.66
N LEU A 70 6.66 -9.66 0.55
CA LEU A 70 6.93 -8.33 1.10
C LEU A 70 7.98 -7.58 0.29
N THR A 71 9.05 -8.27 -0.14
CA THR A 71 10.08 -7.69 -1.01
C THR A 71 9.47 -7.19 -2.32
N LEU A 72 8.66 -8.01 -3.00
CA LEU A 72 7.98 -7.63 -4.25
C LEU A 72 7.05 -6.43 -4.05
N MET A 73 6.27 -6.42 -2.96
CA MET A 73 5.41 -5.29 -2.62
C MET A 73 6.23 -4.02 -2.34
N GLY A 74 7.37 -4.14 -1.66
CA GLY A 74 8.29 -3.03 -1.42
C GLY A 74 8.75 -2.37 -2.71
N TYR A 75 9.24 -3.15 -3.68
CA TYR A 75 9.60 -2.64 -5.00
C TYR A 75 8.42 -2.04 -5.75
N GLY A 76 7.23 -2.65 -5.67
CA GLY A 76 6.00 -2.11 -6.27
C GLY A 76 5.61 -0.74 -5.70
N LEU A 77 5.65 -0.59 -4.37
CA LEU A 77 5.39 0.68 -3.68
C LEU A 77 6.43 1.74 -4.01
N LEU A 78 7.71 1.37 -4.03
CA LEU A 78 8.81 2.24 -4.39
C LEU A 78 8.63 2.76 -5.82
N LEU A 79 8.39 1.86 -6.78
CA LEU A 79 8.20 2.20 -8.19
C LEU A 79 6.95 3.08 -8.38
N LYS A 80 5.83 2.75 -7.73
CA LYS A 80 4.60 3.57 -7.80
C LYS A 80 4.82 4.98 -7.25
N GLY A 81 5.49 5.08 -6.10
CA GLY A 81 5.85 6.37 -5.51
C GLY A 81 6.78 7.18 -6.42
N PHE A 82 7.79 6.53 -6.99
CA PHE A 82 8.72 7.15 -7.94
C PHE A 82 7.99 7.67 -9.19
N ILE A 83 7.11 6.87 -9.80
CA ILE A 83 6.31 7.28 -10.96
C ILE A 83 5.45 8.49 -10.61
N ASN A 84 4.83 8.53 -9.43
CA ASN A 84 3.99 9.66 -9.03
C ASN A 84 4.80 10.94 -8.80
N PHE A 85 6.04 10.85 -8.33
CA PHE A 85 6.94 12.02 -8.20
C PHE A 85 7.46 12.51 -9.55
N VAL A 86 7.88 11.61 -10.43
CA VAL A 86 8.55 11.96 -11.69
C VAL A 86 7.54 12.25 -12.81
N PHE A 87 6.42 11.53 -12.82
CA PHE A 87 5.37 11.61 -13.85
C PHE A 87 3.98 11.77 -13.20
N PRO A 88 3.70 12.89 -12.50
CA PRO A 88 2.48 13.07 -11.69
C PRO A 88 1.18 12.93 -12.49
N LYS A 89 1.19 13.24 -13.79
CA LYS A 89 0.05 13.03 -14.70
C LYS A 89 -0.35 11.57 -14.83
N LEU A 90 0.60 10.63 -14.76
CA LEU A 90 0.31 9.19 -14.76
C LEU A 90 -0.34 8.78 -13.42
N GLY A 91 0.16 9.30 -12.31
CA GLY A 91 -0.41 9.07 -10.99
C GLY A 91 -1.87 9.54 -10.89
N LEU A 92 -2.17 10.70 -11.47
CA LEU A 92 -3.53 11.26 -11.49
C LEU A 92 -4.54 10.37 -12.23
N LYS A 93 -4.17 9.83 -13.39
CA LYS A 93 -5.05 8.93 -14.16
C LYS A 93 -5.54 7.73 -13.33
N THR A 94 -4.72 7.23 -12.41
CA THR A 94 -5.13 6.13 -11.53
C THR A 94 -6.14 6.59 -10.46
N LEU A 95 -6.00 7.82 -9.96
CA LEU A 95 -6.93 8.40 -8.98
C LEU A 95 -8.28 8.76 -9.60
N GLU A 96 -8.32 9.08 -10.90
CA GLU A 96 -9.56 9.35 -11.65
C GLU A 96 -10.53 8.16 -11.64
N GLN A 97 -10.03 6.94 -11.48
CA GLN A 97 -10.84 5.72 -11.45
C GLN A 97 -11.61 5.53 -10.13
N VAL A 98 -11.23 6.25 -9.08
CA VAL A 98 -11.84 6.14 -7.75
C VAL A 98 -13.21 6.83 -7.73
N SER A 99 -14.23 6.11 -7.29
CA SER A 99 -15.60 6.60 -7.17
C SER A 99 -16.36 5.93 -6.02
N HIS A 100 -17.47 6.55 -5.58
CA HIS A 100 -18.28 6.01 -4.48
C HIS A 100 -19.02 4.72 -4.85
N GLU A 101 -19.43 4.59 -6.12
CA GLU A 101 -20.05 3.40 -6.68
C GLU A 101 -19.12 2.19 -6.61
N LYS A 102 -17.81 2.43 -6.68
CA LYS A 102 -16.75 1.42 -6.61
C LYS A 102 -16.13 1.29 -5.21
N SER A 103 -16.79 1.79 -4.17
CA SER A 103 -16.29 1.67 -2.79
C SER A 103 -16.03 0.22 -2.34
N TRP A 104 -16.68 -0.77 -2.96
CA TRP A 104 -16.44 -2.19 -2.70
C TRP A 104 -15.00 -2.63 -3.08
N GLU A 105 -14.33 -1.96 -4.02
CA GLU A 105 -12.93 -2.25 -4.40
C GLU A 105 -12.00 -2.08 -3.18
N PHE A 106 -12.30 -1.10 -2.32
CA PHE A 106 -11.57 -0.92 -1.06
C PHE A 106 -11.82 -2.06 -0.08
N VAL A 107 -13.03 -2.62 -0.02
CA VAL A 107 -13.31 -3.79 0.84
C VAL A 107 -12.50 -5.00 0.38
N VAL A 108 -12.42 -5.24 -0.92
CA VAL A 108 -11.61 -6.32 -1.51
C VAL A 108 -10.12 -6.11 -1.22
N ALA A 109 -9.61 -4.89 -1.43
CA ALA A 109 -8.25 -4.53 -1.06
C ALA A 109 -8.00 -4.72 0.44
N GLY A 110 -9.01 -4.47 1.28
CA GLY A 110 -8.96 -4.67 2.72
C GLY A 110 -8.79 -6.14 3.10
N PHE A 111 -9.60 -7.04 2.55
CA PHE A 111 -9.44 -8.49 2.77
C PHE A 111 -8.10 -9.01 2.27
N PHE A 112 -7.66 -8.55 1.09
CA PHE A 112 -6.33 -8.87 0.58
C PHE A 112 -5.23 -8.44 1.57
N SER A 113 -5.29 -7.20 2.04
CA SER A 113 -4.32 -6.65 3.00
C SER A 113 -4.31 -7.41 4.33
N VAL A 114 -5.48 -7.75 4.88
CA VAL A 114 -5.57 -8.59 6.09
C VAL A 114 -4.99 -9.99 5.83
N GLY A 115 -5.31 -10.61 4.69
CA GLY A 115 -4.78 -11.92 4.31
C GLY A 115 -3.25 -11.93 4.23
N VAL A 116 -2.66 -10.92 3.59
CA VAL A 116 -1.19 -10.75 3.54
C VAL A 116 -0.60 -10.55 4.93
N ALA A 117 -1.24 -9.75 5.79
CA ALA A 117 -0.79 -9.54 7.16
C ALA A 117 -0.78 -10.86 7.96
N LEU A 118 -1.83 -11.66 7.85
CA LEU A 118 -1.94 -12.96 8.51
C LEU A 118 -0.90 -13.96 7.97
N LEU A 119 -0.64 -13.93 6.66
CA LEU A 119 0.38 -14.76 6.03
C LEU A 119 1.79 -14.43 6.55
N PHE A 120 2.11 -13.13 6.70
CA PHE A 120 3.38 -12.71 7.30
C PHE A 120 3.46 -13.05 8.79
N LEU A 121 2.36 -12.88 9.53
CA LEU A 121 2.31 -13.29 10.94
C LEU A 121 2.56 -14.79 11.08
N TYR A 122 1.92 -15.62 10.25
CA TYR A 122 2.16 -17.05 10.21
C TYR A 122 3.64 -17.36 9.90
N SER A 123 4.22 -16.72 8.87
CA SER A 123 5.63 -16.91 8.55
C SER A 123 6.57 -16.53 9.69
N LEU A 124 6.25 -15.49 10.47
CA LEU A 124 7.05 -15.06 11.61
C LEU A 124 6.94 -16.02 12.81
N LEU A 125 5.77 -16.62 13.02
CA LEU A 125 5.54 -17.57 14.12
C LEU A 125 6.17 -18.94 13.87
N ASN A 126 6.44 -19.29 12.61
CA ASN A 126 7.00 -20.60 12.21
C ASN A 126 8.45 -20.50 11.70
N ARG A 127 9.16 -19.44 12.09
CA ARG A 127 10.59 -19.25 11.79
C ARG A 127 11.50 -19.99 12.77
#